data_AF-A0A950LXT0-F1
#
_entry.id   AF-A0A950LXT0-F1
#
_cell.length_a   1.000
_cell.length_b   1.000
_cell.length_c   1.000
_cell.angle_alpha   90.00
_cell.angle_beta   90.00
_cell.angle_gamma   90.00
#
_symmetry.space_group_name_H-M   'P 1'
#
loop_
_entity.id
_entity.type
_entity.pdbx_description
1 polymer ?
#
loop_
_entity_poly.entity_id
_entity_poly.type
_entity_poly.pdbx_seq_one_letter_code
_entity_poly.pdbx_strand_id
1 'polypeptide(L)'
;MKLRAPLLAPASAGPFLFLLLAACLACLGFVAADAALAADAPRSGGSEGLFVAELLALLLAGRLLGELMQRIGQPAVMGQLLAGLLLGPSVLGAIWPQAQHAIFPPNGEQKAMVMGIAQLGVLMLLLLTGMETDLGLARKAGRAAVSASICGILVPFACGFTLGEFLP
;
A
#
# COMPACT_ATOMS: atom_id res chain seq x y z
N MET A 1 -32.27 7.55 28.99
CA MET A 1 -32.71 6.16 29.25
C MET A 1 -33.06 5.48 27.93
N LYS A 2 -32.05 4.86 27.29
CA LYS A 2 -32.09 3.78 26.28
C LYS A 2 -30.72 3.73 25.60
N LEU A 3 -29.72 3.21 26.33
CA LEU A 3 -28.53 2.65 25.71
C LEU A 3 -28.97 1.37 24.99
N ARG A 4 -28.90 1.35 23.66
CA ARG A 4 -28.85 0.10 22.90
C ARG A 4 -27.38 -0.16 22.58
N ALA A 5 -26.78 -1.04 23.36
CA ALA A 5 -25.64 -1.80 22.89
C ALA A 5 -26.10 -2.74 21.77
N PRO A 6 -25.33 -2.86 20.68
CA PRO A 6 -25.15 -4.12 19.98
C PRO A 6 -23.75 -4.61 20.36
N LEU A 7 -23.63 -5.46 21.37
CA LEU A 7 -23.56 -6.92 21.18
C LEU A 7 -22.55 -7.29 20.08
N LEU A 8 -21.28 -7.20 20.48
CA LEU A 8 -20.15 -7.91 19.89
C LEU A 8 -20.43 -9.42 20.02
N ALA A 9 -20.77 -10.09 18.92
CA ALA A 9 -20.79 -11.54 18.84
C ALA A 9 -20.15 -11.97 17.50
N PRO A 10 -19.01 -12.69 17.53
CA PRO A 10 -18.27 -13.11 16.34
C PRO A 10 -18.92 -14.35 15.73
N ALA A 11 -19.96 -14.15 14.91
CA ALA A 11 -20.66 -15.23 14.21
C ALA A 11 -20.48 -15.10 12.70
N SER A 12 -19.33 -15.53 12.16
CA SER A 12 -19.15 -15.96 10.75
C SER A 12 -17.68 -16.17 10.38
N ALA A 13 -16.94 -16.99 11.12
CA ALA A 13 -15.59 -17.40 10.72
C ALA A 13 -15.58 -18.28 9.44
N GLY A 14 -16.70 -18.94 9.12
CA GLY A 14 -16.84 -19.86 7.97
C GLY A 14 -16.75 -19.20 6.59
N PRO A 15 -17.59 -18.20 6.26
CA PRO A 15 -17.54 -17.54 4.95
C PRO A 15 -16.33 -16.60 4.80
N PHE A 16 -15.79 -16.06 5.89
CA PHE A 16 -14.58 -15.22 5.89
C PHE A 16 -13.32 -16.00 5.49
N LEU A 17 -13.14 -17.21 6.03
CA LEU A 17 -12.01 -18.08 5.66
C LEU A 17 -12.12 -18.54 4.21
N PHE A 18 -13.34 -18.82 3.72
CA PHE A 18 -13.58 -19.23 2.33
C PHE A 18 -13.37 -18.08 1.33
N LEU A 19 -13.75 -16.84 1.71
CA LEU A 19 -13.50 -15.64 0.90
C LEU A 19 -12.01 -15.28 0.88
N LEU A 20 -11.30 -15.50 2.00
CA LEU A 20 -9.86 -15.28 2.11
C LEU A 20 -9.07 -16.34 1.32
N LEU A 21 -9.49 -17.60 1.35
CA LEU A 21 -8.93 -18.68 0.52
C LEU A 21 -9.24 -18.45 -0.96
N ALA A 22 -10.44 -17.98 -1.32
CA ALA A 22 -10.81 -17.65 -2.70
C ALA A 22 -10.09 -16.40 -3.23
N ALA A 23 -9.91 -15.36 -2.41
CA ALA A 23 -9.12 -14.18 -2.76
C ALA A 23 -7.63 -14.51 -2.83
N CYS A 24 -7.13 -15.40 -1.97
CA CYS A 24 -5.77 -15.91 -2.01
C CYS A 24 -5.54 -16.83 -3.22
N LEU A 25 -6.47 -17.72 -3.55
CA LEU A 25 -6.46 -18.55 -4.78
C LEU A 25 -6.59 -17.70 -6.05
N ALA A 26 -7.36 -16.62 -6.02
CA ALA A 26 -7.44 -15.65 -7.10
C ALA A 26 -6.14 -14.83 -7.21
N CYS A 27 -5.52 -14.42 -6.10
CA CYS A 27 -4.21 -13.77 -6.10
C CYS A 27 -3.10 -14.71 -6.59
N LEU A 28 -3.12 -15.98 -6.19
CA LEU A 28 -2.16 -17.01 -6.60
C LEU A 28 -2.36 -17.39 -8.08
N GLY A 29 -3.62 -17.49 -8.54
CA GLY A 29 -3.98 -17.78 -9.92
C GLY A 29 -3.72 -16.63 -10.87
N PHE A 30 -3.91 -15.37 -10.44
CA PHE A 30 -3.67 -14.19 -11.25
C PHE A 30 -2.17 -13.88 -11.36
N VAL A 31 -1.39 -14.03 -10.27
CA VAL A 31 0.09 -13.92 -10.32
C VAL A 31 0.72 -15.05 -11.14
N ALA A 32 0.22 -16.29 -11.02
CA ALA A 32 0.74 -17.43 -11.79
C ALA A 32 0.33 -17.39 -13.28
N ALA A 33 -0.86 -16.85 -13.61
CA ALA A 33 -1.32 -16.73 -15.00
C ALA A 33 -0.60 -15.60 -15.76
N ASP A 34 -0.33 -14.46 -15.11
CA ASP A 34 0.31 -13.32 -15.77
C ASP A 34 1.84 -13.52 -15.91
N ALA A 35 2.50 -14.16 -14.94
CA ALA A 35 3.90 -14.58 -15.07
C ALA A 35 4.11 -15.64 -16.17
N ALA A 36 3.11 -16.49 -16.42
CA ALA A 36 3.13 -17.46 -17.51
C ALA A 36 2.86 -16.84 -18.89
N LEU A 37 2.04 -15.78 -18.97
CA LEU A 37 1.78 -15.04 -20.22
C LEU A 37 2.91 -14.05 -20.57
N ALA A 38 3.56 -13.46 -19.57
CA ALA A 38 4.70 -12.55 -19.76
C ALA A 38 5.97 -13.25 -20.27
N ALA A 39 6.04 -14.59 -20.16
CA ALA A 39 7.13 -15.38 -20.73
C ALA A 39 7.06 -15.55 -22.27
N ASP A 40 5.90 -15.29 -22.90
CA ASP A 40 5.65 -15.56 -24.32
C ASP A 40 5.45 -14.32 -25.21
N ALA A 41 5.63 -13.10 -24.66
CA ALA A 41 5.53 -11.87 -25.46
C ALA A 41 6.78 -11.63 -26.34
N PRO A 42 6.64 -11.15 -27.61
CA PRO A 42 7.75 -11.13 -28.57
C PRO A 42 8.85 -10.13 -28.19
N ARG A 43 10.10 -10.60 -28.24
CA ARG A 43 11.32 -9.83 -27.95
C ARG A 43 11.65 -8.78 -29.03
N SER A 44 10.97 -7.63 -29.04
CA SER A 44 11.41 -6.48 -29.85
C SER A 44 11.14 -5.07 -29.28
N GLY A 45 10.82 -4.93 -27.99
CA GLY A 45 10.57 -3.64 -27.31
C GLY A 45 10.60 -3.76 -25.77
N GLY A 46 11.54 -4.52 -25.23
CA GLY A 46 11.41 -5.19 -23.93
C GLY A 46 11.41 -4.34 -22.65
N SER A 47 11.73 -3.05 -22.69
CA SER A 47 11.80 -2.21 -21.47
C SER A 47 10.45 -1.59 -21.08
N GLU A 48 9.66 -1.15 -22.06
CA GLU A 48 8.37 -0.47 -21.85
C GLU A 48 7.27 -1.46 -21.42
N GLY A 49 7.27 -2.67 -21.99
CA GLY A 49 6.33 -3.73 -21.62
C GLY A 49 6.49 -4.16 -20.16
N LEU A 50 7.74 -4.28 -19.69
CA LEU A 50 8.04 -4.59 -18.29
C LEU A 50 7.55 -3.47 -17.34
N PHE A 51 7.70 -2.21 -17.73
CA PHE A 51 7.23 -1.08 -16.94
C PHE A 51 5.70 -1.07 -16.78
N VAL A 52 4.96 -1.32 -17.87
CA VAL A 52 3.50 -1.41 -17.81
C VAL A 52 3.07 -2.61 -16.97
N ALA A 53 3.74 -3.75 -17.10
CA ALA A 53 3.48 -4.93 -16.29
C ALA A 53 3.71 -4.67 -14.78
N GLU A 54 4.80 -3.99 -14.43
CA GLU A 54 5.11 -3.60 -13.06
C GLU A 54 4.04 -2.67 -12.48
N LEU A 55 3.62 -1.66 -13.24
CA LEU A 55 2.57 -0.72 -12.83
C LEU A 55 1.22 -1.44 -12.66
N LEU A 56 0.87 -2.35 -13.57
CA LEU A 56 -0.32 -3.19 -13.46
C LEU A 56 -0.28 -4.08 -12.22
N ALA A 57 0.87 -4.72 -11.95
CA ALA A 57 1.05 -5.54 -10.75
C ALA A 57 0.84 -4.71 -9.46
N LEU A 58 1.45 -3.52 -9.37
CA LEU A 58 1.27 -2.59 -8.25
C LEU A 58 -0.19 -2.14 -8.09
N LEU A 59 -0.84 -1.74 -9.19
CA LEU A 59 -2.24 -1.30 -9.20
C LEU A 59 -3.19 -2.42 -8.77
N LEU A 60 -3.02 -3.62 -9.34
CA LEU A 60 -3.89 -4.75 -9.06
C LEU A 60 -3.73 -5.23 -7.63
N ALA A 61 -2.50 -5.43 -7.16
CA ALA A 61 -2.26 -5.83 -5.78
C ALA A 61 -2.79 -4.78 -4.79
N GLY A 62 -2.52 -3.48 -5.04
CA GLY A 62 -3.02 -2.39 -4.22
C GLY A 62 -4.55 -2.32 -4.19
N ARG A 63 -5.22 -2.53 -5.33
CA ARG A 63 -6.69 -2.54 -5.43
C ARG A 63 -7.30 -3.76 -4.74
N LEU A 64 -6.74 -4.96 -4.95
CA LEU A 64 -7.22 -6.20 -4.35
C LEU A 64 -7.11 -6.14 -2.82
N LEU A 65 -5.94 -5.75 -2.29
CA LEU A 65 -5.74 -5.65 -0.85
C LEU A 65 -6.49 -4.46 -0.25
N GLY A 66 -6.64 -3.35 -0.99
CA GLY A 66 -7.45 -2.21 -0.56
C GLY A 66 -8.93 -2.58 -0.38
N GLU A 67 -9.50 -3.30 -1.35
CA GLU A 67 -10.87 -3.82 -1.29
C GLU A 67 -11.05 -4.84 -0.15
N LEU A 68 -10.08 -5.75 0.01
CA LEU A 68 -10.08 -6.71 1.12
C LEU A 68 -10.08 -5.98 2.48
N MET A 69 -9.28 -4.93 2.60
CA MET A 69 -9.14 -4.16 3.83
C MET A 69 -10.42 -3.36 4.15
N GLN A 70 -11.05 -2.77 3.13
CA GLN A 70 -12.37 -2.13 3.28
C GLN A 70 -13.43 -3.12 3.78
N ARG A 71 -13.41 -4.37 3.32
CA ARG A 71 -14.36 -5.41 3.75
C ARG A 71 -14.15 -5.85 5.20
N ILE A 72 -12.95 -5.70 5.73
CA ILE A 72 -12.62 -5.94 7.14
C ILE A 72 -12.99 -4.72 8.03
N GLY A 73 -13.44 -3.61 7.42
CA GLY A 73 -13.78 -2.37 8.13
C GLY A 73 -12.60 -1.44 8.38
N GLN A 74 -11.49 -1.66 7.66
CA GLN A 74 -10.28 -0.85 7.74
C GLN A 74 -10.17 0.07 6.50
N PRO A 75 -9.49 1.23 6.59
CA PRO A 75 -9.31 2.12 5.44
C PRO A 75 -8.56 1.42 4.29
N ALA A 76 -8.98 1.66 3.06
CA ALA A 76 -8.39 1.06 1.84
C ALA A 76 -6.87 1.28 1.74
N VAL A 77 -6.41 2.46 2.19
CA VAL A 77 -5.00 2.86 2.17
C VAL A 77 -4.13 1.87 2.94
N MET A 78 -4.62 1.28 4.02
CA MET A 78 -3.88 0.26 4.77
C MET A 78 -3.62 -0.99 3.92
N GLY A 79 -4.58 -1.41 3.10
CA GLY A 79 -4.41 -2.51 2.15
C GLY A 79 -3.42 -2.18 1.04
N GLN A 80 -3.44 -0.95 0.53
CA GLN A 80 -2.49 -0.49 -0.49
C GLN A 80 -1.04 -0.44 0.03
N LEU A 81 -0.84 0.05 1.26
CA LEU A 81 0.47 0.07 1.90
C LEU A 81 1.00 -1.34 2.15
N LEU A 82 0.13 -2.27 2.59
CA LEU A 82 0.49 -3.67 2.73
C LEU A 82 0.84 -4.32 1.40
N ALA A 83 0.11 -4.03 0.33
CA ALA A 83 0.45 -4.54 -1.01
C ALA A 83 1.85 -4.10 -1.43
N GLY A 84 2.19 -2.82 -1.25
CA GLY A 84 3.53 -2.30 -1.52
C GLY A 84 4.61 -2.94 -0.65
N LEU A 85 4.34 -3.16 0.64
CA LEU A 85 5.27 -3.84 1.55
C LEU A 85 5.49 -5.32 1.15
N LEU A 86 4.42 -6.02 0.77
CA LEU A 86 4.44 -7.42 0.36
C LEU A 86 5.18 -7.61 -0.96
N LEU A 87 4.93 -6.75 -1.97
CA LEU A 87 5.61 -6.75 -3.27
C LEU A 87 7.04 -6.20 -3.19
N GLY A 88 7.33 -5.40 -2.17
CA GLY A 88 8.63 -4.80 -1.97
C GLY A 88 9.73 -5.83 -1.66
N PRO A 89 11.01 -5.41 -1.77
CA PRO A 89 12.15 -6.28 -1.51
C PRO A 89 12.20 -6.79 -0.07
N SER A 90 11.58 -6.09 0.89
CA SER A 90 11.60 -6.47 2.31
C SER A 90 10.88 -7.79 2.61
N VAL A 91 9.78 -8.08 1.91
CA VAL A 91 9.01 -9.31 2.11
C VAL A 91 9.21 -10.26 0.94
N LEU A 92 8.89 -9.83 -0.28
CA LEU A 92 9.05 -10.68 -1.46
C LEU A 92 10.51 -11.01 -1.74
N GLY A 93 11.43 -10.05 -1.56
CA GLY A 93 12.85 -10.29 -1.73
C GLY A 93 13.45 -11.22 -0.67
N ALA A 94 12.88 -11.28 0.54
CA ALA A 94 13.31 -12.19 1.60
C ALA A 94 12.80 -13.63 1.39
N ILE A 95 11.58 -13.79 0.87
CA ILE A 95 10.96 -15.10 0.64
C ILE A 95 11.37 -15.67 -0.72
N TRP A 96 11.33 -14.85 -1.77
CA TRP A 96 11.54 -15.28 -3.15
C TRP A 96 12.23 -14.21 -4.02
N PRO A 97 13.56 -14.06 -3.91
CA PRO A 97 14.30 -13.02 -4.62
C PRO A 97 14.23 -13.14 -6.14
N GLN A 98 14.13 -14.36 -6.69
CA GLN A 98 14.00 -14.57 -8.14
C GLN A 98 12.68 -14.02 -8.69
N ALA A 99 11.58 -14.17 -7.95
CA ALA A 99 10.29 -13.62 -8.34
C ALA A 99 10.28 -12.09 -8.24
N GLN A 100 10.92 -11.54 -7.20
CA GLN A 100 11.09 -10.09 -7.04
C GLN A 100 11.89 -9.49 -8.20
N HIS A 101 13.01 -10.10 -8.61
CA HIS A 101 13.80 -9.63 -9.74
C HIS A 101 13.10 -9.80 -11.10
N ALA A 102 12.17 -10.75 -11.23
CA ALA A 102 11.37 -10.92 -12.44
C ALA A 102 10.30 -9.82 -12.58
N ILE A 103 9.65 -9.44 -11.48
CA ILE A 103 8.60 -8.39 -11.47
C ILE A 103 9.23 -6.99 -11.44
N PHE A 104 10.32 -6.82 -10.69
CA PHE A 104 11.03 -5.56 -10.47
C PHE A 104 12.51 -5.74 -10.85
N PRO A 105 12.87 -5.62 -12.14
CA PRO A 105 14.25 -5.74 -12.58
C PRO A 105 15.12 -4.67 -11.90
N PRO A 106 16.38 -4.98 -11.54
CA PRO A 106 17.28 -4.04 -10.88
C PRO A 106 17.83 -2.94 -11.82
N ASN A 107 17.06 -2.57 -12.84
CA ASN A 107 17.40 -1.54 -13.81
C ASN A 107 17.09 -0.16 -13.22
N GLY A 108 18.10 0.71 -13.15
CA GLY A 108 17.93 2.07 -12.59
C GLY A 108 16.88 2.91 -13.34
N GLU A 109 16.73 2.69 -14.65
CA GLU A 109 15.76 3.40 -15.49
C GLU A 109 14.31 3.06 -15.14
N GLN A 110 13.96 1.78 -14.99
CA GLN A 110 12.60 1.36 -14.62
C GLN A 110 12.20 1.88 -13.24
N LYS A 111 13.11 1.78 -12.27
CA LYS A 111 12.90 2.33 -10.93
C LYS A 111 12.63 3.84 -10.98
N ALA A 112 13.37 4.58 -11.81
CA ALA A 112 13.17 6.01 -11.98
C ALA A 112 11.81 6.35 -12.61
N MET A 113 11.36 5.55 -13.59
CA MET A 113 10.03 5.74 -14.21
C MET A 113 8.90 5.52 -13.20
N VAL A 114 8.94 4.44 -12.40
CA VAL A 114 7.91 4.16 -11.39
C VAL A 114 7.95 5.19 -10.28
N MET A 115 9.14 5.59 -9.83
CA MET A 115 9.30 6.68 -8.85
C MET A 115 8.74 8.00 -9.37
N GLY A 116 8.91 8.30 -10.67
CA GLY A 116 8.33 9.48 -11.30
C GLY A 116 6.80 9.50 -11.21
N ILE A 117 6.15 8.38 -11.54
CA ILE A 117 4.68 8.25 -11.39
C ILE A 117 4.26 8.33 -9.92
N ALA A 118 4.98 7.66 -9.02
CA ALA A 118 4.67 7.69 -7.59
C ALA A 118 4.73 9.11 -7.03
N GLN A 119 5.74 9.88 -7.41
CA GLN A 119 5.90 11.26 -6.98
C GLN A 119 4.83 12.19 -7.55
N LEU A 120 4.42 11.99 -8.82
CA LEU A 120 3.25 12.67 -9.37
C LEU A 120 1.97 12.30 -8.62
N GLY A 121 1.77 11.03 -8.28
CA GLY A 121 0.64 10.57 -7.48
C GLY A 121 0.60 11.23 -6.10
N VAL A 122 1.71 11.24 -5.37
CA VAL A 122 1.84 11.91 -4.07
C VAL A 122 1.60 13.41 -4.20
N LEU A 123 2.16 14.06 -5.24
CA LEU A 123 1.92 15.48 -5.51
C LEU A 123 0.44 15.76 -5.73
N MET A 124 -0.24 14.97 -6.58
CA MET A 124 -1.68 15.11 -6.83
C MET A 124 -2.49 14.89 -5.55
N LEU A 125 -2.14 13.91 -4.72
CA LEU A 125 -2.80 13.66 -3.43
C LEU A 125 -2.62 14.83 -2.46
N LEU A 126 -1.41 15.38 -2.35
CA LEU A 126 -1.14 16.52 -1.49
C LEU A 126 -1.82 17.80 -1.98
N LEU A 127 -1.89 18.02 -3.30
CA LEU A 127 -2.63 19.14 -3.88
C LEU A 127 -4.13 19.01 -3.61
N LEU A 128 -4.71 17.83 -3.84
CA LEU A 128 -6.12 17.57 -3.54
C LEU A 128 -6.43 17.78 -2.06
N THR A 129 -5.58 17.22 -1.19
CA THR A 129 -5.70 17.41 0.27
C THR A 129 -5.62 18.89 0.64
N GLY A 130 -4.71 19.65 0.02
CA GLY A 130 -4.59 21.09 0.24
C GLY A 130 -5.82 21.87 -0.22
N MET A 131 -6.45 21.48 -1.32
CA MET A 131 -7.68 22.09 -1.84
C MET A 131 -8.91 21.74 -1.00
N GLU A 132 -8.97 20.53 -0.43
CA GLU A 132 -10.07 20.09 0.45
C GLU A 132 -9.91 20.58 1.90
N THR A 133 -8.72 21.03 2.29
CA THR A 133 -8.46 21.52 3.65
C THR A 133 -9.07 22.90 3.89
N ASP A 134 -9.98 23.00 4.86
CA ASP A 134 -10.54 24.29 5.30
C ASP A 134 -9.51 25.11 6.10
N LEU A 135 -8.89 26.07 5.43
CA LEU A 135 -7.92 27.01 6.00
C LEU A 135 -8.53 27.89 7.10
N GLY A 136 -9.84 28.14 7.07
CA GLY A 136 -10.55 28.91 8.08
C GLY A 136 -10.65 28.15 9.41
N LEU A 137 -11.00 26.87 9.36
CA LEU A 137 -10.99 25.97 10.53
C LEU A 137 -9.57 25.79 11.08
N ALA A 138 -8.58 25.59 10.20
CA ALA A 138 -7.17 25.49 10.59
C ALA A 138 -6.67 26.77 11.30
N ARG A 139 -7.05 27.94 10.79
CA ARG A 139 -6.66 29.24 11.38
C ARG A 139 -7.35 29.50 12.72
N LYS A 140 -8.61 29.07 12.89
CA LYS A 140 -9.34 29.14 14.18
C LYS A 140 -8.74 28.20 15.23
N ALA A 141 -8.32 27.01 14.83
CA ALA A 141 -7.60 26.08 15.70
C ALA A 141 -6.20 26.61 16.08
N GLY A 142 -5.59 27.45 15.21
CA GLY A 142 -4.48 28.34 15.54
C GLY A 142 -3.33 27.63 16.26
N ARG A 143 -3.00 28.09 17.48
CA ARG A 143 -1.91 27.53 18.29
C ARG A 143 -2.10 26.06 18.64
N ALA A 144 -3.34 25.59 18.83
CA ALA A 144 -3.60 24.19 19.17
C ALA A 144 -3.22 23.27 18.00
N ALA A 145 -3.67 23.61 16.78
CA ALA A 145 -3.30 22.86 15.57
C ALA A 145 -1.78 22.84 15.34
N VAL A 146 -1.12 24.00 15.45
CA VAL A 146 0.35 24.07 15.30
C VAL A 146 1.08 23.23 16.34
N SER A 147 0.69 23.34 17.62
CA SER A 147 1.32 22.55 18.69
C SER A 147 1.06 21.05 18.53
N ALA A 148 -0.14 20.65 18.11
CA ALA A 148 -0.48 19.26 17.87
C ALA A 148 0.30 18.68 16.68
N SER A 149 0.46 19.44 15.58
CA SER A 149 1.27 19.02 14.43
C SER A 149 2.75 18.89 14.78
N ILE A 150 3.32 19.86 15.50
CA ILE A 150 4.73 19.83 15.91
C ILE A 150 4.96 18.66 16.88
N CYS A 151 4.12 18.50 17.91
CA CYS A 151 4.22 17.37 18.83
C CYS A 151 4.02 16.03 18.12
N GLY A 152 3.07 15.95 17.19
CA GLY A 152 2.79 14.74 16.40
C GLY A 152 3.95 14.28 15.53
N ILE A 153 4.87 15.17 15.16
CA ILE A 153 6.11 14.84 14.45
C ILE A 153 7.25 14.59 15.45
N LEU A 154 7.48 15.53 16.37
CA LEU A 154 8.62 15.47 17.30
C LEU A 154 8.58 14.25 18.22
N VAL A 155 7.40 13.87 18.72
CA VAL A 155 7.26 12.75 19.65
C VAL A 155 7.66 11.41 19.01
N PRO A 156 7.09 10.97 17.87
CA PRO A 156 7.53 9.73 17.24
C PRO A 156 8.97 9.79 16.73
N PHE A 157 9.47 10.95 16.28
CA PHE A 157 10.89 11.09 15.91
C PHE A 157 11.84 10.93 17.10
N ALA A 158 11.58 11.62 18.21
CA ALA A 158 12.41 11.53 19.42
C ALA A 158 12.36 10.11 20.01
N CYS A 159 11.16 9.51 20.04
CA CYS A 159 10.97 8.12 20.46
C CYS A 159 11.77 7.16 19.57
N GLY A 160 11.63 7.26 18.24
CA GLY A 160 12.36 6.43 17.29
C GLY A 160 13.89 6.57 17.42
N PHE A 161 14.40 7.80 17.57
CA PHE A 161 15.83 8.05 17.73
C PHE A 161 16.37 7.49 19.05
N THR A 162 15.67 7.74 20.16
CA THR A 162 16.09 7.24 21.49
C THR A 162 16.05 5.72 21.57
N LEU A 163 15.02 5.07 21.01
CA LEU A 163 14.99 3.60 20.91
C LEU A 163 16.08 3.05 19.99
N GLY A 164 16.40 3.74 18.88
CA GLY A 164 17.47 3.34 17.96
C GLY A 164 18.86 3.39 18.58
N GLU A 165 19.14 4.37 19.45
CA GLU A 165 20.40 4.45 20.19
C GLU A 165 20.47 3.46 21.37
N PHE A 166 19.33 3.08 21.96
CA PHE A 166 19.28 2.15 23.10
C PHE A 166 19.23 0.67 22.68
N LEU A 167 18.80 0.33 21.47
CA LEU A 167 18.94 -1.01 20.92
C LEU A 167 20.35 -1.15 20.29
N PRO A 168 21.21 -2.06 20.80
CA PRO A 168 22.54 -2.30 20.25
C PRO A 168 22.50 -2.90 18.83
#